data_AF-A0A949FP59-F1
#
_entry.id   AF-A0A949FP59-F1
#
_cell.length_a   1.000
_cell.length_b   1.000
_cell.length_c   1.000
_cell.angle_alpha   90.00
_cell.angle_beta   90.00
_cell.angle_gamma   90.00
#
_symmetry.space_group_name_H-M   'P 1'
#
loop_
_entity.id
_entity.type
_entity.pdbx_description
1 polymer ?
#
loop_
_entity_poly.entity_id
_entity_poly.type
_entity_poly.pdbx_seq_one_letter_code
_entity_poly.pdbx_strand_id
1 'polypeptide(L)'
;MQRIALLFCFLSLCGCQSLSSHRIRADNRDEMITGVTKLIPVGTSLAAARAAMEKAGFECALRTAASFTEDPGFIGDDREYKSISNSRFLHCHRTESAGFLVSHLWSVALVLTDDDNVGEILVLHRMDGP
;
A
#
# COMPACT_ATOMS: atom_id res chain seq x y z
N MET A 1 14.03 -56.94 19.97
CA MET A 1 12.69 -56.46 19.59
C MET A 1 12.25 -55.42 20.61
N GLN A 2 12.23 -54.12 20.27
CA GLN A 2 11.14 -53.19 20.59
C GLN A 2 11.44 -51.84 19.92
N ARG A 3 10.49 -51.37 19.11
CA ARG A 3 10.47 -50.08 18.40
C ARG A 3 9.89 -48.99 19.33
N ILE A 4 9.82 -47.76 18.81
CA ILE A 4 8.97 -46.60 19.19
C ILE A 4 9.82 -45.48 19.85
N ALA A 5 10.38 -44.55 19.06
CA ALA A 5 9.77 -43.33 18.50
C ALA A 5 9.58 -42.21 19.54
N LEU A 6 10.40 -41.16 19.45
CA LEU A 6 10.15 -39.84 20.03
C LEU A 6 10.64 -38.78 19.03
N LEU A 7 9.73 -38.48 18.10
CA LEU A 7 9.84 -37.48 17.06
C LEU A 7 8.71 -36.47 17.36
N PHE A 8 8.99 -35.19 17.06
CA PHE A 8 8.05 -34.07 17.01
C PHE A 8 7.53 -33.48 18.33
N CYS A 9 8.13 -32.35 18.72
CA CYS A 9 7.41 -31.20 19.28
C CYS A 9 8.21 -29.90 19.05
N PHE A 10 8.54 -29.59 17.79
CA PHE A 10 8.80 -28.21 17.37
C PHE A 10 7.48 -27.68 16.78
N LEU A 11 6.52 -27.40 17.66
CA LEU A 11 5.28 -26.74 17.26
C LEU A 11 5.55 -25.25 17.11
N SER A 12 5.71 -24.88 15.85
CA SER A 12 5.65 -23.56 15.24
C SER A 12 4.70 -22.60 15.95
N LEU A 13 5.25 -21.68 16.74
CA LEU A 13 4.58 -20.42 17.10
C LEU A 13 4.75 -19.42 15.95
N CYS A 14 4.30 -19.78 14.74
CA CYS A 14 3.88 -18.77 13.78
C CYS A 14 2.50 -18.31 14.23
N GLY A 15 2.48 -17.46 15.25
CA GLY A 15 1.29 -16.71 15.60
C GLY A 15 0.94 -15.82 14.42
N CYS A 16 0.01 -16.27 13.58
CA CYS A 16 -0.80 -15.38 12.77
C CYS A 16 -1.61 -14.52 13.76
N GLN A 17 -0.95 -13.51 14.33
CA GLN A 17 -1.64 -12.45 15.02
C GLN A 17 -2.54 -11.83 13.96
N SER A 18 -3.85 -12.08 14.12
CA SER A 18 -4.88 -11.37 13.39
C SER A 18 -4.72 -9.90 13.75
N LEU A 19 -3.88 -9.21 12.97
CA LEU A 19 -3.78 -7.77 12.98
C LEU A 19 -5.18 -7.29 12.64
N SER A 20 -5.86 -6.72 13.63
CA SER A 20 -6.91 -5.74 13.38
C SER A 20 -6.27 -4.62 12.56
N SER A 21 -6.25 -4.82 11.25
CA SER A 21 -5.72 -3.92 10.26
C SER A 21 -6.63 -2.70 10.29
N HIS A 22 -6.08 -1.56 10.68
CA HIS A 22 -6.73 -0.27 10.48
C HIS A 22 -6.70 0.02 8.96
N ARG A 23 -7.48 -0.76 8.21
CA ARG A 23 -7.50 -0.74 6.75
C ARG A 23 -8.07 0.60 6.34
N ILE A 24 -7.35 1.35 5.52
CA ILE A 24 -7.90 2.56 4.90
C ILE A 24 -9.03 2.10 3.99
N ARG A 25 -10.28 2.42 4.31
CA ARG A 25 -11.43 2.20 3.43
C ARG A 25 -11.61 3.45 2.58
N ALA A 26 -11.65 3.28 1.27
CA ALA A 26 -11.86 4.35 0.31
C ALA A 26 -12.60 3.79 -0.91
N ASP A 27 -13.58 4.52 -1.41
CA ASP A 27 -14.35 4.16 -2.59
C ASP A 27 -13.82 4.87 -3.85
N ASN A 28 -13.02 5.94 -3.67
CA ASN A 28 -12.42 6.74 -4.74
C ASN A 28 -11.00 7.23 -4.38
N ARG A 29 -10.32 7.83 -5.36
CA ARG A 29 -8.95 8.36 -5.22
C ARG A 29 -8.80 9.36 -4.08
N ASP A 30 -9.72 10.31 -3.95
CA ASP A 30 -9.59 11.42 -2.98
C ASP A 30 -9.72 10.92 -1.54
N GLU A 31 -10.61 9.96 -1.31
CA GLU A 31 -10.73 9.28 -0.03
C GLU A 31 -9.46 8.51 0.31
N MET A 32 -8.84 7.86 -0.68
CA MET A 32 -7.57 7.17 -0.48
C MET A 32 -6.44 8.15 -0.19
N ILE A 33 -6.31 9.24 -0.94
CA ILE A 33 -5.33 10.31 -0.67
C ILE A 33 -5.53 10.85 0.75
N THR A 34 -6.78 11.15 1.12
CA THR A 34 -7.11 11.67 2.46
C THR A 34 -6.76 10.67 3.55
N GLY A 35 -7.09 9.39 3.35
CA GLY A 35 -6.80 8.31 4.29
C GLY A 35 -5.29 8.08 4.47
N VAL A 36 -4.54 8.04 3.38
CA VAL A 36 -3.08 7.90 3.41
C VAL A 36 -2.44 9.12 4.05
N THR A 37 -2.87 10.33 3.71
CA THR A 37 -2.31 11.58 4.28
C THR A 37 -2.55 11.68 5.79
N LYS A 38 -3.73 11.24 6.27
CA LYS A 38 -4.01 11.16 7.71
C LYS A 38 -3.13 10.14 8.42
N LEU A 39 -2.84 9.01 7.77
CA LEU A 39 -2.00 7.95 8.32
C LEU A 39 -0.50 8.31 8.26
N ILE A 40 -0.09 9.01 7.20
CA ILE A 40 1.30 9.32 6.86
C ILE A 40 1.37 10.80 6.48
N PRO A 41 1.47 11.70 7.48
CA PRO A 41 1.70 13.10 7.22
C PRO A 41 3.01 13.32 6.47
N VAL A 42 3.07 14.40 5.67
CA VAL A 42 4.33 14.88 5.07
C VAL A 42 5.38 15.09 6.17
N GLY A 43 6.62 14.70 5.90
CA GLY A 43 7.72 14.66 6.87
C GLY A 43 7.86 13.32 7.61
N THR A 44 6.93 12.37 7.42
CA THR A 44 7.09 11.02 8.00
C THR A 44 8.28 10.31 7.37
N SER A 45 9.16 9.72 8.19
CA SER A 45 10.30 8.94 7.69
C SER A 45 9.87 7.72 6.86
N LEU A 46 10.69 7.33 5.89
CA LEU A 46 10.48 6.16 5.03
C LEU A 46 10.18 4.90 5.84
N ALA A 47 10.93 4.64 6.91
CA ALA A 47 10.75 3.46 7.74
C ALA A 47 9.37 3.45 8.43
N ALA A 48 8.96 4.59 9.00
CA ALA A 48 7.65 4.72 9.64
C ALA A 48 6.50 4.65 8.62
N ALA A 49 6.66 5.32 7.48
CA ALA A 49 5.69 5.29 6.39
C ALA A 49 5.47 3.87 5.85
N ARG A 50 6.54 3.11 5.63
CA ARG A 50 6.46 1.70 5.22
C ARG A 50 5.69 0.87 6.24
N ALA A 51 6.10 0.93 7.51
CA ALA A 51 5.44 0.17 8.57
C ALA A 51 3.95 0.52 8.70
N ALA A 52 3.59 1.80 8.54
CA ALA A 52 2.20 2.25 8.58
C ALA A 52 1.38 1.72 7.39
N MET A 53 1.91 1.79 6.16
CA MET A 53 1.24 1.25 4.97
C MET A 53 1.08 -0.26 5.02
N GLU A 54 2.12 -0.99 5.42
CA GLU A 54 2.07 -2.46 5.55
C GLU A 54 1.05 -2.88 6.62
N LYS A 55 0.98 -2.16 7.73
CA LYS A 55 -0.05 -2.36 8.75
C LYS A 55 -1.47 -2.05 8.24
N ALA A 56 -1.62 -1.17 7.27
CA ALA A 56 -2.88 -0.87 6.58
C ALA A 56 -3.21 -1.85 5.44
N GLY A 57 -2.40 -2.91 5.27
CA GLY A 57 -2.61 -3.98 4.31
C GLY A 57 -2.07 -3.70 2.91
N PHE A 58 -1.14 -2.76 2.76
CA PHE A 58 -0.46 -2.53 1.49
C PHE A 58 0.85 -3.32 1.41
N GLU A 59 1.21 -3.74 0.22
CA GLU A 59 2.52 -4.30 -0.09
C GLU A 59 3.41 -3.21 -0.68
N CYS A 60 4.53 -2.93 -0.01
CA CYS A 60 5.38 -1.78 -0.31
C CYS A 60 6.77 -2.17 -0.84
N ALA A 61 7.22 -1.48 -1.87
CA ALA A 61 8.56 -1.62 -2.46
C ALA A 61 9.18 -0.25 -2.72
N LEU A 62 10.43 -0.05 -2.30
CA LEU A 62 11.16 1.18 -2.63
C LEU A 62 11.52 1.17 -4.11
N ARG A 63 11.20 2.26 -4.82
CA ARG A 63 11.55 2.48 -6.21
C ARG A 63 12.51 3.66 -6.29
N THR A 64 13.56 3.51 -7.07
CA THR A 64 14.57 4.53 -7.35
C THR A 64 14.59 4.80 -8.84
N ALA A 65 14.75 6.07 -9.25
CA ALA A 65 14.79 6.46 -10.66
C ALA A 65 13.56 5.95 -11.46
N ALA A 66 12.39 5.97 -10.84
CA ALA A 66 11.15 5.46 -11.41
C ALA A 66 10.16 6.60 -11.68
N SER A 67 9.10 6.28 -12.42
CA SER A 67 8.01 7.22 -12.72
C SER A 67 6.70 6.70 -12.12
N PHE A 68 5.83 7.64 -11.78
CA PHE A 68 4.48 7.36 -11.29
C PHE A 68 3.54 8.45 -11.80
N THR A 69 2.36 8.05 -12.26
CA THR A 69 1.36 8.97 -12.79
C THR A 69 0.04 8.67 -12.08
N GLU A 70 -0.56 9.70 -11.50
CA GLU A 70 -1.94 9.64 -11.03
C GLU A 70 -2.88 9.46 -12.22
N ASP A 71 -3.99 8.75 -12.01
CA ASP A 71 -4.97 8.47 -13.06
C ASP A 71 -6.33 9.06 -12.67
N PRO A 72 -7.04 9.73 -13.59
CA PRO A 72 -8.44 10.14 -13.44
C PRO A 72 -9.39 9.01 -13.04
N GLY A 73 -9.06 7.76 -13.39
CA GLY A 73 -10.06 6.72 -13.44
C GLY A 73 -11.00 6.93 -14.64
N PHE A 74 -12.08 6.14 -14.69
CA PHE A 74 -12.96 6.03 -15.87
C PHE A 74 -13.84 7.26 -16.13
N ILE A 75 -14.06 8.13 -15.14
CA ILE A 75 -14.86 9.34 -15.30
C ILE A 75 -13.88 10.50 -15.37
N GLY A 76 -13.72 11.05 -16.58
CA GLY A 76 -12.81 12.16 -16.87
C GLY A 76 -13.18 13.39 -16.04
N ASP A 77 -12.53 13.53 -14.91
CA ASP A 77 -12.59 14.68 -14.04
C ASP A 77 -11.52 15.67 -14.50
N ASP A 78 -11.86 16.95 -14.64
CA ASP A 78 -11.07 18.05 -15.21
C ASP A 78 -9.93 18.51 -14.28
N ARG A 79 -9.49 17.64 -13.37
CA ARG A 79 -8.49 17.91 -12.35
C ARG A 79 -7.08 17.78 -12.89
N GLU A 80 -6.17 18.46 -12.20
CA GLU A 80 -4.73 18.33 -12.41
C GLU A 80 -4.24 17.00 -11.83
N TYR A 81 -3.82 16.09 -12.71
CA TYR A 81 -3.21 14.81 -12.35
C TYR A 81 -1.71 14.97 -12.30
N LYS A 82 -1.12 14.60 -11.16
CA LYS A 82 0.32 14.72 -11.01
C LYS A 82 1.03 13.52 -11.62
N SER A 83 2.18 13.79 -12.20
CA SER A 83 3.13 12.76 -12.59
C SER A 83 4.51 13.13 -12.11
N ILE A 84 5.25 12.12 -11.67
CA ILE A 84 6.65 12.23 -11.32
C ILE A 84 7.44 11.32 -12.25
N SER A 85 8.65 11.76 -12.57
CA SER A 85 9.60 10.99 -13.36
C SER A 85 10.96 10.98 -12.69
N ASN A 86 11.71 9.90 -12.92
CA ASN A 86 13.06 9.71 -12.37
C ASN A 86 13.17 10.00 -10.85
N SER A 87 12.13 9.68 -10.10
CA SER A 87 11.99 10.03 -8.69
C SER A 87 12.20 8.80 -7.81
N ARG A 88 12.49 9.05 -6.53
CA ARG A 88 12.59 8.01 -5.51
C ARG A 88 11.33 8.03 -4.65
N PHE A 89 10.63 6.90 -4.59
CA PHE A 89 9.36 6.81 -3.87
C PHE A 89 9.14 5.41 -3.30
N LEU A 90 8.40 5.32 -2.20
CA LEU A 90 7.87 4.06 -1.72
C LEU A 90 6.57 3.76 -2.47
N HIS A 91 6.59 2.72 -3.30
CA HIS A 91 5.42 2.25 -4.03
C HIS A 91 4.67 1.22 -3.20
N CYS A 92 3.46 1.53 -2.77
CA CYS A 92 2.61 0.67 -1.97
C CYS A 92 1.35 0.32 -2.76
N HIS A 93 1.04 -0.97 -2.88
CA HIS A 93 -0.12 -1.42 -3.64
C HIS A 93 -1.03 -2.32 -2.81
N ARG A 94 -2.33 -2.31 -3.11
CA ARG A 94 -3.32 -3.14 -2.44
C ARG A 94 -4.48 -3.44 -3.36
N THR A 95 -4.90 -4.69 -3.37
CA THR A 95 -6.13 -5.15 -4.05
C THR A 95 -7.23 -5.31 -3.02
N GLU A 96 -8.42 -4.81 -3.34
CA GLU A 96 -9.60 -4.85 -2.48
C GLU A 96 -10.83 -5.22 -3.27
N SER A 97 -11.62 -6.18 -2.79
CA SER A 97 -12.89 -6.54 -3.45
C SER A 97 -13.89 -5.38 -3.33
N ALA A 98 -14.45 -4.96 -4.46
CA ALA A 98 -15.50 -3.97 -4.61
C ALA A 98 -16.90 -4.59 -4.79
N GLY A 99 -17.01 -5.93 -4.69
CA GLY A 99 -18.21 -6.69 -5.04
C GLY A 99 -17.87 -8.09 -5.60
N PHE A 100 -18.88 -8.79 -6.13
CA PHE A 100 -18.75 -10.20 -6.54
C PHE A 100 -17.75 -10.45 -7.69
N LEU A 101 -17.50 -9.44 -8.54
CA LEU A 101 -16.58 -9.55 -9.70
C LEU A 101 -15.70 -8.32 -9.95
N VAL A 102 -15.78 -7.30 -9.08
CA VAL A 102 -15.03 -6.05 -9.25
C VAL A 102 -14.05 -5.91 -8.10
N SER A 103 -12.84 -5.46 -8.40
CA SER A 103 -11.80 -5.16 -7.42
C SER A 103 -11.27 -3.75 -7.60
N HIS A 104 -11.07 -3.02 -6.50
CA HIS A 104 -10.23 -1.83 -6.46
C HIS A 104 -8.76 -2.26 -6.44
N LEU A 105 -8.00 -1.75 -7.41
CA LEU A 105 -6.55 -1.81 -7.45
C LEU A 105 -6.01 -0.44 -7.03
N TRP A 106 -5.46 -0.38 -5.84
CA TRP A 106 -4.85 0.83 -5.28
C TRP A 106 -3.34 0.77 -5.46
N SER A 107 -2.77 1.82 -6.05
CA SER A 107 -1.33 2.06 -6.10
C SER A 107 -1.05 3.44 -5.53
N VAL A 108 -0.16 3.51 -4.55
CA VAL A 108 0.21 4.73 -3.83
C VAL A 108 1.71 4.93 -3.96
N ALA A 109 2.14 6.10 -4.38
CA ALA A 109 3.53 6.51 -4.36
C ALA A 109 3.74 7.56 -3.27
N LEU A 110 4.54 7.22 -2.26
CA LEU A 110 5.03 8.16 -1.26
C LEU A 110 6.39 8.68 -1.75
N VAL A 111 6.40 9.87 -2.35
CA VAL A 111 7.60 10.50 -2.90
C VAL A 111 8.50 10.94 -1.76
N LEU A 112 9.77 10.59 -1.84
CA LEU A 112 10.73 10.87 -0.78
C LEU A 112 11.52 12.13 -1.08
N THR A 113 11.80 12.90 -0.04
CA THR A 113 12.82 13.95 -0.04
C THR A 113 14.21 13.32 0.06
N ASP A 114 15.25 14.15 -0.08
CA ASP A 114 16.66 13.71 0.06
C ASP A 114 16.97 13.16 1.47
N ASP A 115 16.21 13.58 2.49
CA ASP A 115 16.34 13.15 3.89
C ASP A 115 15.54 11.88 4.23
N ASP A 116 15.11 11.11 3.23
CA ASP A 116 14.32 9.88 3.40
C ASP A 116 12.96 10.10 4.09
N ASN A 117 12.39 11.30 3.94
CA ASN A 117 11.06 11.63 4.47
C ASN A 117 10.03 11.75 3.35
N VAL A 118 8.77 11.46 3.63
CA VAL A 118 7.68 11.63 2.66
C VAL A 118 7.48 13.12 2.39
N GLY A 119 7.71 13.54 1.15
CA GLY A 119 7.46 14.92 0.69
C GLY A 119 6.11 15.08 0.01
N GLU A 120 5.67 14.06 -0.73
CA GLU A 120 4.43 14.08 -1.51
C GLU A 120 3.79 12.69 -1.58
N ILE A 121 2.47 12.66 -1.79
CA ILE A 121 1.66 11.45 -1.85
C ILE A 121 0.87 11.49 -3.14
N LEU A 122 1.04 10.47 -3.97
CA LEU A 122 0.32 10.29 -5.23
C LEU A 122 -0.48 8.99 -5.19
N VAL A 123 -1.69 9.01 -5.77
CA VAL A 123 -2.56 7.83 -5.77
C VAL A 123 -3.08 7.53 -7.17
N LEU A 124 -2.97 6.26 -7.54
CA LEU A 124 -3.51 5.64 -8.72
C LEU A 124 -4.59 4.64 -8.30
N HIS A 125 -5.80 4.82 -8.83
CA HIS A 125 -6.93 3.93 -8.62
C HIS A 125 -7.36 3.31 -9.94
N ARG A 126 -7.42 1.98 -9.99
CA ARG A 126 -8.04 1.24 -11.10
C ARG A 126 -9.13 0.32 -10.57
N MET A 127 -10.10 0.03 -11.41
CA MET A 127 -11.06 -1.04 -11.18
C MET A 127 -10.75 -2.18 -12.15
N ASP A 128 -10.79 -3.40 -11.64
CA ASP A 128 -10.61 -4.63 -12.42
C ASP A 128 -11.86 -5.51 -12.27
N GLY A 129 -12.41 -5.97 -13.39
CA GLY A 129 -13.65 -6.73 -13.46
C GLY A 129 -14.13 -6.94 -14.91
N PRO A 130 -15.01 -7.93 -15.15
CA PRO A 130 -15.54 -8.26 -16.48
C PRO A 130 -16.54 -7.24 -17.03
#